data_AF-W3RJL0-F1
#
_entry.id   AF-W3RJL0-F1
#
_cell.length_a   1.000
_cell.length_b   1.000
_cell.length_c   1.000
_cell.angle_alpha   90.00
_cell.angle_beta   90.00
_cell.angle_gamma   90.00
#
_symmetry.space_group_name_H-M   'P 1'
#
loop_
_entity.id
_entity.type
_entity.pdbx_description
1 polymer ?
#
loop_
_entity_poly.entity_id
_entity_poly.type
_entity_poly.pdbx_seq_one_letter_code
_entity_poly.pdbx_strand_id
1 'polypeptide(L)'
;MDLDAAEALIGPQTKALIATSIFGHSVDLDKLAGIQRRHPDLIIVQDCAHSFLSEWQGEPVHRAGRAAVFGMNASKMMMSVFGGMVTTDDATLAQRLREIRDHNVLAAPAGKTIARLLYLLALYPAFWQPFYGVTETLRQSGLLDRFTRYYDENIIDMPRDFLIGMSRLEARVGQIQAMRLRPFVEAHRAYAEFFRNSLAGLTTLSWIAAPPGSSFSHIAARVADKRDVMDRAHAAGVQLGEVIEYSIPEMAAYRSRGSDLRAFPMSAAFSRQTINLPVAGRFNVKNAERIAKVLRKILEQQPPVTALPN
;
A
#
# COMPACT_ATOMS: atom_id res chain seq x y z
N MET A 1 -4.97 -2.26 -11.44
CA MET A 1 -4.27 -2.81 -12.62
C MET A 1 -5.27 -2.81 -13.76
N ASP A 2 -4.86 -2.41 -14.96
CA ASP A 2 -5.64 -2.66 -16.18
C ASP A 2 -5.40 -4.13 -16.59
N LEU A 3 -6.45 -4.94 -16.48
CA LEU A 3 -6.38 -6.37 -16.75
C LEU A 3 -6.44 -6.70 -18.24
N ASP A 4 -7.04 -5.83 -19.06
CA ASP A 4 -7.13 -6.04 -20.50
C ASP A 4 -5.75 -5.78 -21.13
N ALA A 5 -5.07 -4.70 -20.69
CA ALA A 5 -3.68 -4.46 -21.06
C ALA A 5 -2.72 -5.54 -20.55
N ALA A 6 -2.95 -6.06 -19.34
CA ALA A 6 -2.14 -7.15 -18.79
C ALA A 6 -2.31 -8.45 -19.59
N GLU A 7 -3.54 -8.80 -19.97
CA GLU A 7 -3.82 -10.00 -20.78
C GLU A 7 -3.19 -9.91 -22.16
N ALA A 8 -3.23 -8.73 -22.81
CA ALA A 8 -2.60 -8.51 -24.11
C ALA A 8 -1.07 -8.73 -24.13
N LEU A 9 -0.42 -8.65 -22.96
CA LEU A 9 1.02 -8.89 -22.80
C LEU A 9 1.36 -10.36 -22.48
N ILE A 10 0.37 -11.24 -22.34
CA ILE A 10 0.60 -12.66 -22.11
C ILE A 10 1.11 -13.31 -23.40
N GLY A 11 2.31 -13.88 -23.33
CA GLY A 11 2.93 -14.62 -24.43
C GLY A 11 3.54 -15.95 -23.98
N PRO A 12 4.24 -16.68 -24.87
CA PRO A 12 4.77 -18.03 -24.59
C PRO A 12 5.73 -18.10 -23.39
N GLN A 13 6.42 -16.99 -23.08
CA GLN A 13 7.34 -16.88 -21.96
C GLN A 13 6.67 -16.46 -20.65
N THR A 14 5.42 -15.99 -20.69
CA THR A 14 4.68 -15.54 -19.51
C THR A 14 4.28 -16.75 -18.67
N LYS A 15 4.77 -16.81 -17.43
CA LYS A 15 4.47 -17.91 -16.48
C LYS A 15 3.57 -17.51 -15.34
N ALA A 16 3.58 -16.23 -14.97
CA ALA A 16 2.81 -15.74 -13.85
C ALA A 16 2.32 -14.31 -14.08
N LEU A 17 1.20 -14.00 -13.44
CA LEU A 17 0.65 -12.66 -13.31
C LEU A 17 0.55 -12.32 -11.82
N ILE A 18 1.18 -11.23 -11.40
CA ILE A 18 1.08 -10.72 -10.02
C ILE A 18 0.00 -9.64 -10.01
N ALA A 19 -1.19 -9.99 -9.54
CA ALA A 19 -2.32 -9.09 -9.47
C ALA A 19 -2.28 -8.27 -8.18
N THR A 20 -1.95 -6.98 -8.28
CA THR A 20 -1.80 -6.10 -7.11
C THR A 20 -3.10 -5.35 -6.79
N SER A 21 -3.66 -5.62 -5.62
CA SER A 21 -4.82 -4.92 -5.06
C SER A 21 -4.37 -3.72 -4.20
N ILE A 22 -4.13 -2.60 -4.88
CA ILE A 22 -3.51 -1.40 -4.33
C ILE A 22 -4.50 -0.56 -3.51
N PHE A 23 -4.03 0.15 -2.48
CA PHE A 23 -4.84 1.00 -1.59
C PHE A 23 -5.99 0.28 -0.86
N GLY A 24 -6.01 -1.05 -0.90
CA GLY A 24 -7.12 -1.83 -0.37
C GLY A 24 -8.32 -1.87 -1.31
N HIS A 25 -8.10 -1.55 -2.59
CA HIS A 25 -9.07 -1.69 -3.66
C HIS A 25 -8.71 -2.95 -4.44
N SER A 26 -9.66 -3.87 -4.55
CA SER A 26 -9.47 -5.10 -5.31
C SER A 26 -9.27 -4.82 -6.80
N VAL A 27 -8.46 -5.64 -7.48
CA VAL A 27 -8.61 -5.80 -8.93
C VAL A 27 -9.96 -6.47 -9.25
N ASP A 28 -10.40 -6.37 -10.49
CA ASP A 28 -11.61 -7.05 -10.96
C ASP A 28 -11.38 -8.57 -10.99
N LEU A 29 -11.95 -9.28 -10.00
CA LEU A 29 -11.72 -10.72 -9.86
C LEU A 29 -12.49 -11.54 -10.90
N ASP A 30 -13.58 -11.00 -11.47
CA ASP A 30 -14.33 -11.68 -12.52
C ASP A 30 -13.55 -11.69 -13.84
N LYS A 31 -12.98 -10.53 -14.19
CA LYS A 31 -12.03 -10.41 -15.32
C LYS A 31 -10.81 -11.29 -15.09
N LEU A 32 -10.22 -11.26 -13.89
CA LEU A 32 -9.06 -12.07 -13.56
C LEU A 32 -9.33 -13.58 -13.67
N ALA A 33 -10.50 -14.03 -13.22
CA ALA A 33 -10.95 -15.41 -13.41
C ALA A 33 -11.16 -15.74 -14.90
N GLY A 34 -11.64 -14.79 -15.70
CA GLY A 34 -11.72 -14.90 -17.16
C GLY A 34 -10.35 -15.11 -17.82
N ILE A 35 -9.34 -14.33 -17.41
CA ILE A 35 -7.95 -14.50 -17.85
C ILE A 35 -7.44 -15.90 -17.51
N GLN A 36 -7.63 -16.36 -16.25
CA GLN A 36 -7.22 -17.71 -15.83
C GLN A 36 -7.88 -18.81 -16.68
N ARG A 37 -9.16 -18.67 -17.04
CA ARG A 37 -9.85 -19.65 -17.88
C ARG A 37 -9.28 -19.71 -19.30
N ARG A 38 -8.91 -18.57 -19.88
CA ARG A 38 -8.30 -18.48 -21.22
C ARG A 38 -6.82 -18.90 -21.22
N HIS A 39 -6.14 -18.71 -20.10
CA HIS A 39 -4.73 -19.03 -19.89
C HIS A 39 -4.57 -19.98 -18.68
N PRO A 40 -5.00 -21.25 -18.79
CA PRO A 40 -5.07 -22.17 -17.65
C PRO A 40 -3.70 -22.45 -17.00
N ASP A 41 -2.62 -22.37 -17.78
CA ASP A 41 -1.25 -22.59 -17.29
C ASP A 41 -0.62 -21.35 -16.64
N LEU A 42 -1.29 -20.19 -16.70
CA LEU A 42 -0.81 -18.96 -16.08
C LEU A 42 -0.98 -19.04 -14.56
N ILE A 43 0.10 -18.79 -13.82
CA ILE A 43 0.04 -18.74 -12.35
C ILE A 43 -0.39 -17.32 -11.94
N ILE A 44 -1.56 -17.18 -11.32
CA ILE A 44 -1.98 -15.91 -10.73
C ILE A 44 -1.59 -15.88 -9.25
N VAL A 45 -0.86 -14.84 -8.85
CA VAL A 45 -0.54 -14.56 -7.44
C VAL A 45 -1.12 -13.20 -7.08
N GLN A 46 -1.86 -13.10 -5.99
CA GLN A 46 -2.36 -11.84 -5.49
C GLN A 46 -1.27 -11.14 -4.67
N ASP A 47 -0.96 -9.89 -5.01
CA ASP A 47 -0.28 -9.00 -4.08
C ASP A 47 -1.34 -8.24 -3.26
N CYS A 48 -1.48 -8.69 -2.01
CA CYS A 48 -2.42 -8.17 -1.03
C CYS A 48 -1.74 -7.30 0.04
N ALA A 49 -0.54 -6.78 -0.21
CA ALA A 49 0.17 -5.96 0.77
C ALA A 49 -0.63 -4.73 1.24
N HIS A 50 -1.60 -4.25 0.45
CA HIS A 50 -2.50 -3.15 0.77
C HIS A 50 -3.96 -3.55 0.99
N SER A 51 -4.33 -4.83 0.88
CA SER A 51 -5.73 -5.28 0.77
C SER A 51 -6.13 -6.31 1.82
N PHE A 52 -5.60 -6.18 3.05
CA PHE A 52 -6.06 -6.96 4.20
C PHE A 52 -7.59 -6.80 4.39
N LEU A 53 -8.32 -7.92 4.46
CA LEU A 53 -9.78 -7.95 4.57
C LEU A 53 -10.53 -7.20 3.45
N SER A 54 -9.89 -6.97 2.30
CA SER A 54 -10.62 -6.56 1.10
C SER A 54 -11.42 -7.73 0.54
N GLU A 55 -12.60 -7.42 0.04
CA GLU A 55 -13.54 -8.37 -0.55
C GLU A 55 -13.96 -7.91 -1.94
N TRP A 56 -14.31 -8.87 -2.80
CA TRP A 56 -14.97 -8.66 -4.08
C TRP A 56 -16.25 -9.49 -4.09
N GLN A 57 -17.41 -8.84 -4.17
CA GLN A 57 -18.72 -9.51 -4.11
C GLN A 57 -18.88 -10.45 -2.90
N GLY A 58 -18.32 -10.07 -1.76
CA GLY A 58 -18.36 -10.85 -0.51
C GLY A 58 -17.26 -11.89 -0.36
N GLU A 59 -16.49 -12.18 -1.41
CA GLU A 59 -15.38 -13.13 -1.35
C GLU A 59 -14.05 -12.44 -1.02
N PRO A 60 -13.22 -12.99 -0.12
CA PRO A 60 -11.93 -12.40 0.21
C PRO A 60 -10.96 -12.40 -0.98
N VAL A 61 -10.39 -11.23 -1.30
CA VAL A 61 -9.50 -11.05 -2.46
C VAL A 61 -8.31 -12.01 -2.46
N HIS A 62 -7.75 -12.29 -1.29
CA HIS A 62 -6.57 -13.14 -1.11
C HIS A 62 -6.79 -14.62 -1.45
N ARG A 63 -8.03 -15.06 -1.71
CA ARG A 63 -8.36 -16.41 -2.14
C ARG A 63 -8.32 -16.58 -3.66
N ALA A 64 -8.30 -15.49 -4.42
CA ALA A 64 -8.20 -15.57 -5.87
C ALA A 64 -6.79 -15.98 -6.32
N GLY A 65 -6.72 -16.89 -7.30
CA GLY A 65 -5.45 -17.38 -7.83
C GLY A 65 -4.80 -18.46 -6.96
N ARG A 66 -3.49 -18.63 -7.13
CA ARG A 66 -2.70 -19.72 -6.54
C ARG A 66 -2.29 -19.44 -5.10
N ALA A 67 -1.95 -18.19 -4.81
CA ALA A 67 -1.51 -17.72 -3.51
C ALA A 67 -1.68 -16.19 -3.41
N ALA A 68 -1.68 -15.67 -2.19
CA ALA A 68 -1.59 -14.26 -1.93
C ALA A 68 -0.41 -13.92 -1.03
N VAL A 69 0.22 -12.77 -1.27
CA VAL A 69 1.33 -12.26 -0.49
C VAL A 69 0.94 -10.99 0.26
N PHE A 70 1.47 -10.86 1.47
CA PHE A 70 1.24 -9.71 2.34
C PHE A 70 2.56 -9.19 2.88
N GLY A 71 2.75 -7.87 2.84
CA GLY A 71 3.79 -7.20 3.60
C GLY A 71 3.29 -6.82 5.00
N MET A 72 4.17 -6.85 6.00
CA MET A 72 3.84 -6.53 7.40
C MET A 72 4.83 -5.56 8.04
N ASN A 73 5.29 -4.58 7.26
CA ASN A 73 6.11 -3.47 7.79
C ASN A 73 5.25 -2.47 8.60
N ALA A 74 5.90 -1.50 9.24
CA ALA A 74 5.24 -0.51 10.09
C ALA A 74 4.19 0.39 9.43
N SER A 75 4.20 0.57 8.10
CA SER A 75 3.20 1.37 7.38
C SER A 75 2.00 0.56 6.87
N LYS A 76 1.99 -0.77 7.04
CA LYS A 76 0.86 -1.61 6.63
C LYS A 76 -0.25 -1.60 7.68
N MET A 77 -1.49 -1.84 7.23
CA MET A 77 -2.66 -1.93 8.13
C MET A 77 -2.48 -2.97 9.24
N MET A 78 -1.75 -4.05 8.95
CA MET A 78 -1.29 -5.04 9.90
C MET A 78 0.22 -5.13 9.81
N MET A 79 0.91 -5.00 10.95
CA MET A 79 2.37 -5.00 11.00
C MET A 79 2.93 -5.99 12.02
N SER A 80 4.13 -6.48 11.77
CA SER A 80 4.94 -7.30 12.69
C SER A 80 6.30 -6.66 12.91
N VAL A 81 6.36 -5.32 12.93
CA VAL A 81 7.59 -4.51 12.74
C VAL A 81 8.12 -4.62 11.31
N PHE A 82 8.59 -5.81 10.95
CA PHE A 82 8.95 -6.23 9.60
C PHE A 82 8.48 -7.67 9.41
N GLY A 83 8.27 -8.06 8.16
CA GLY A 83 7.87 -9.42 7.82
C GLY A 83 6.85 -9.46 6.70
N GLY A 84 6.31 -10.64 6.50
CA GLY A 84 5.28 -10.89 5.50
C GLY A 84 4.62 -12.24 5.73
N MET A 85 3.58 -12.48 4.94
CA MET A 85 2.79 -13.70 5.00
C MET A 85 2.44 -14.13 3.58
N VAL A 86 2.41 -15.44 3.36
CA VAL A 86 1.83 -16.05 2.17
C VAL A 86 0.64 -16.89 2.60
N THR A 87 -0.49 -16.74 1.92
CA THR A 87 -1.69 -17.58 2.10
C THR A 87 -1.98 -18.33 0.82
N THR A 88 -2.49 -19.54 0.94
CA THR A 88 -2.94 -20.36 -0.19
C THR A 88 -3.93 -21.40 0.32
N ASP A 89 -4.93 -21.73 -0.50
CA ASP A 89 -5.88 -22.81 -0.23
C ASP A 89 -5.33 -24.18 -0.71
N ASP A 90 -4.16 -24.21 -1.39
CA ASP A 90 -3.51 -25.45 -1.80
C ASP A 90 -2.57 -25.99 -0.70
N ALA A 91 -2.96 -27.10 -0.09
CA ALA A 91 -2.20 -27.76 0.97
C ALA A 91 -0.81 -28.23 0.54
N THR A 92 -0.66 -28.71 -0.70
CA THR A 92 0.63 -29.14 -1.26
C THR A 92 1.57 -27.95 -1.46
N LEU A 93 1.07 -26.82 -1.96
CA LEU A 93 1.85 -25.60 -2.07
C LEU A 93 2.23 -25.07 -0.68
N ALA A 94 1.28 -25.06 0.26
CA ALA A 94 1.54 -24.64 1.63
C ALA A 94 2.65 -25.47 2.29
N GLN A 95 2.65 -26.80 2.10
CA GLN A 95 3.70 -27.68 2.60
C GLN A 95 5.05 -27.35 1.95
N ARG A 96 5.10 -27.26 0.62
CA ARG A 96 6.35 -26.92 -0.10
C ARG A 96 6.92 -25.57 0.32
N LEU A 97 6.07 -24.56 0.52
CA LEU A 97 6.50 -23.24 1.01
C LEU A 97 7.09 -23.32 2.43
N ARG A 98 6.52 -24.15 3.31
CA ARG A 98 7.07 -24.38 4.66
C ARG A 98 8.41 -25.09 4.59
N GLU A 99 8.54 -26.12 3.76
CA GLU A 99 9.81 -26.82 3.54
C GLU A 99 10.88 -25.86 3.00
N ILE A 100 10.58 -25.07 1.97
CA ILE A 100 11.51 -24.06 1.43
C ILE A 100 11.90 -23.05 2.51
N ARG A 101 10.94 -22.55 3.28
CA ARG A 101 11.21 -21.64 4.39
C ARG A 101 12.14 -22.28 5.41
N ASP A 102 11.84 -23.49 5.87
CA ASP A 102 12.58 -24.13 6.95
C ASP A 102 14.00 -24.53 6.52
N HIS A 103 14.24 -24.76 5.22
CA HIS A 103 15.58 -25.00 4.67
C HIS A 103 16.40 -23.73 4.43
N ASN A 104 15.76 -22.63 3.98
CA ASN A 104 16.48 -21.43 3.52
C ASN A 104 16.51 -20.28 4.54
N VAL A 105 15.56 -20.24 5.48
CA VAL A 105 15.42 -19.15 6.44
C VAL A 105 16.16 -19.49 7.72
N LEU A 106 17.14 -18.66 8.07
CA LEU A 106 17.93 -18.77 9.28
C LEU A 106 17.12 -18.33 10.50
N ALA A 107 17.35 -18.98 11.63
CA ALA A 107 16.76 -18.57 12.90
C ALA A 107 17.18 -17.13 13.26
N ALA A 108 16.23 -16.36 13.81
CA ALA A 108 16.50 -15.00 14.26
C ALA A 108 17.52 -15.01 15.43
N PRO A 109 18.65 -14.29 15.33
CA PRO A 109 19.57 -14.16 16.45
C PRO A 109 18.92 -13.33 17.57
N ALA A 110 19.33 -13.56 18.83
CA ALA A 110 18.78 -12.84 19.99
C ALA A 110 18.87 -11.30 19.83
N GLY A 111 19.98 -10.80 19.27
CA GLY A 111 20.18 -9.38 18.98
C GLY A 111 19.12 -8.76 18.06
N LYS A 112 18.53 -9.54 17.14
CA LYS A 112 17.43 -9.06 16.28
C LYS A 112 16.21 -8.67 17.12
N THR A 113 15.87 -9.46 18.14
CA THR A 113 14.74 -9.16 19.04
C THR A 113 14.93 -7.81 19.74
N ILE A 114 16.13 -7.56 20.27
CA ILE A 114 16.45 -6.30 20.96
C ILE A 114 16.40 -5.13 19.97
N ALA A 115 17.01 -5.28 18.79
CA ALA A 115 16.98 -4.25 17.75
C ALA A 115 15.55 -3.89 17.32
N ARG A 116 14.67 -4.89 17.17
CA ARG A 116 13.25 -4.66 16.82
C ARG A 116 12.46 -4.02 17.96
N LEU A 117 12.78 -4.33 19.22
CA LEU A 117 12.20 -3.64 20.37
C LEU A 117 12.60 -2.17 20.39
N LEU A 118 13.89 -1.86 20.22
CA LEU A 118 14.38 -0.49 20.16
C LEU A 118 13.76 0.28 18.99
N TYR A 119 13.60 -0.37 17.83
CA TYR A 119 12.91 0.22 16.69
C TYR A 119 11.45 0.55 17.02
N LEU A 120 10.69 -0.37 17.63
CA LEU A 120 9.31 -0.10 18.07
C LEU A 120 9.22 1.05 19.07
N LEU A 121 10.13 1.09 20.05
CA LEU A 121 10.19 2.18 21.02
C LEU A 121 10.50 3.53 20.34
N ALA A 122 11.35 3.52 19.30
CA ALA A 122 11.67 4.71 18.51
C ALA A 122 10.50 5.17 17.62
N LEU A 123 9.65 4.24 17.15
CA LEU A 123 8.45 4.62 16.40
C LEU A 123 7.43 5.37 17.28
N TYR A 124 7.34 5.06 18.57
CA TYR A 124 6.36 5.69 19.45
C TYR A 124 6.45 7.23 19.49
N PRO A 125 7.62 7.86 19.76
CA PRO A 125 7.77 9.32 19.69
C PRO A 125 7.69 9.83 18.25
N ALA A 126 8.14 9.06 17.26
CA ALA A 126 8.07 9.46 15.85
C ALA A 126 6.63 9.64 15.35
N PHE A 127 5.67 8.94 15.94
CA PHE A 127 4.24 9.08 15.66
C PHE A 127 3.45 9.78 16.78
N TRP A 128 4.13 10.36 17.78
CA TRP A 128 3.45 11.09 18.86
C TRP A 128 3.28 12.57 18.49
N GLN A 129 2.02 13.01 18.41
CA GLN A 129 1.61 14.36 17.99
C GLN A 129 2.45 15.54 18.57
N PRO A 130 2.85 15.56 19.86
CA PRO A 130 3.62 16.68 20.43
C PRO A 130 5.05 16.82 19.91
N PHE A 131 5.66 15.74 19.43
CA PHE A 131 7.05 15.69 18.95
C PHE A 131 7.14 15.57 17.42
N TYR A 132 5.99 15.50 16.75
CA TYR A 132 5.92 15.23 15.32
C TYR A 132 6.48 16.38 14.46
N GLY A 133 6.35 17.64 14.90
CA GLY A 133 6.97 18.78 14.21
C GLY A 133 8.51 18.72 14.22
N VAL A 134 9.09 18.16 15.29
CA VAL A 134 10.54 17.94 15.39
C VAL A 134 10.97 16.78 14.49
N THR A 135 10.22 15.68 14.46
CA THR A 135 10.53 14.55 13.58
C THR A 135 10.36 14.89 12.10
N GLU A 136 9.41 15.74 11.74
CA GLU A 136 9.25 16.22 10.36
C GLU A 136 10.40 17.14 9.92
N THR A 137 10.85 18.05 10.80
CA THR A 137 12.05 18.87 10.54
C THR A 137 13.30 17.99 10.37
N LEU A 138 13.42 16.92 11.16
CA LEU A 138 14.48 15.91 11.03
C LEU A 138 14.35 15.04 9.77
N ARG A 139 13.13 14.80 9.28
CA ARG A 139 12.88 14.12 8.01
C ARG A 139 13.29 15.00 6.83
N GLN A 140 12.90 16.27 6.83
CA GLN A 140 13.22 17.23 5.76
C GLN A 140 14.72 17.52 5.63
N SER A 141 15.48 17.37 6.73
CA SER A 141 16.93 17.47 6.73
C SER A 141 17.65 16.19 6.26
N GLY A 142 16.92 15.12 5.94
CA GLY A 142 17.48 13.84 5.49
C GLY A 142 18.07 12.96 6.61
N LEU A 143 18.10 13.43 7.86
CA LEU A 143 18.65 12.70 9.01
C LEU A 143 17.88 11.42 9.34
N LEU A 144 16.59 11.37 8.97
CA LEU A 144 15.72 10.20 9.17
C LEU A 144 15.56 9.31 7.93
N ASP A 145 16.22 9.61 6.80
CA ASP A 145 16.05 8.86 5.55
C ASP A 145 16.33 7.38 5.70
N ARG A 146 17.28 7.00 6.57
CA ARG A 146 17.59 5.59 6.87
C ARG A 146 16.41 4.85 7.54
N PHE A 147 15.50 5.57 8.17
CA PHE A 147 14.33 5.02 8.87
C PHE A 147 13.03 5.18 8.06
N THR A 148 12.97 6.14 7.14
CA THR A 148 11.75 6.50 6.39
C THR A 148 11.79 6.10 4.91
N ARG A 149 12.97 6.05 4.28
CA ARG A 149 13.11 5.73 2.85
C ARG A 149 13.00 4.22 2.65
N TYR A 150 11.88 3.80 2.08
CA TYR A 150 11.51 2.38 1.96
C TYR A 150 12.08 1.70 0.70
N TYR A 151 12.53 2.48 -0.29
CA TYR A 151 13.07 1.98 -1.56
C TYR A 151 14.15 2.91 -2.10
N ASP A 152 15.05 2.34 -2.90
CA ASP A 152 16.03 3.07 -3.70
C ASP A 152 15.70 2.87 -5.18
N GLU A 153 15.55 3.97 -5.92
CA GLU A 153 15.15 3.94 -7.34
C GLU A 153 16.27 3.43 -8.26
N ASN A 154 17.50 3.35 -7.75
CA ASN A 154 18.68 3.01 -8.52
C ASN A 154 19.05 1.52 -8.44
N ILE A 155 18.52 0.78 -7.47
CA ILE A 155 18.89 -0.63 -7.25
C ILE A 155 17.65 -1.52 -7.04
N ILE A 156 17.73 -2.74 -7.56
CA ILE A 156 16.81 -3.84 -7.21
C ILE A 156 17.60 -4.73 -6.25
N ASP A 157 17.30 -4.64 -4.96
CA ASP A 157 18.01 -5.38 -3.91
C ASP A 157 17.04 -5.96 -2.88
N MET A 158 17.52 -6.94 -2.13
CA MET A 158 16.84 -7.49 -0.97
C MET A 158 17.53 -6.99 0.30
N PRO A 159 16.79 -6.69 1.38
CA PRO A 159 17.40 -6.35 2.66
C PRO A 159 18.40 -7.41 3.10
N ARG A 160 19.53 -7.03 3.70
CA ARG A 160 20.58 -7.98 4.12
C ARG A 160 20.08 -9.12 5.01
N ASP A 161 18.98 -8.89 5.74
CA ASP A 161 18.35 -9.85 6.64
C ASP A 161 17.12 -10.57 6.03
N PHE A 162 16.94 -10.55 4.70
CA PHE A 162 15.76 -11.14 4.04
C PHE A 162 15.59 -12.66 4.27
N LEU A 163 16.69 -13.39 4.47
CA LEU A 163 16.68 -14.81 4.85
C LEU A 163 16.74 -15.04 6.36
N ILE A 164 16.67 -14.00 7.19
CA ILE A 164 16.60 -14.15 8.64
C ILE A 164 15.13 -14.14 9.06
N GLY A 165 14.70 -15.23 9.68
CA GLY A 165 13.33 -15.44 10.12
C GLY A 165 12.83 -14.38 11.10
N MET A 166 11.51 -14.36 11.32
CA MET A 166 10.90 -13.48 12.31
C MET A 166 11.39 -13.83 13.72
N SER A 167 11.71 -12.79 14.49
CA SER A 167 11.94 -12.90 15.93
C SER A 167 10.61 -13.18 16.66
N ARG A 168 10.72 -13.67 17.91
CA ARG A 168 9.55 -13.88 18.79
C ARG A 168 8.76 -12.59 19.01
N LEU A 169 9.43 -11.44 19.08
CA LEU A 169 8.77 -10.13 19.22
C LEU A 169 7.95 -9.78 17.98
N GLU A 170 8.54 -9.89 16.78
CA GLU A 170 7.85 -9.62 15.51
C GLU A 170 6.60 -10.51 15.38
N ALA A 171 6.73 -11.81 15.67
CA ALA A 171 5.61 -12.74 15.67
C ALA A 171 4.52 -12.36 16.69
N ARG A 172 4.91 -11.96 17.92
CA ARG A 172 3.96 -11.55 18.96
C ARG A 172 3.20 -10.27 18.60
N VAL A 173 3.90 -9.29 18.02
CA VAL A 173 3.28 -8.04 17.53
C VAL A 173 2.27 -8.37 16.43
N GLY A 174 2.66 -9.21 15.47
CA GLY A 174 1.77 -9.68 14.40
C GLY A 174 0.50 -10.35 14.93
N GLN A 175 0.62 -11.25 15.93
CA GLN A 175 -0.54 -11.90 16.57
C GLN A 175 -1.49 -10.88 17.22
N ILE A 176 -0.96 -9.88 17.93
CA ILE A 176 -1.77 -8.84 18.56
C ILE A 176 -2.47 -7.95 17.52
N GLN A 177 -1.77 -7.61 16.44
CA GLN A 177 -2.32 -6.84 15.32
C GLN A 177 -3.41 -7.62 14.58
N ALA A 178 -3.25 -8.93 14.39
CA ALA A 178 -4.26 -9.80 13.77
C ALA A 178 -5.62 -9.71 14.50
N MET A 179 -5.60 -9.74 15.83
CA MET A 179 -6.81 -9.62 16.65
C MET A 179 -7.48 -8.25 16.55
N ARG A 180 -6.77 -7.23 16.08
CA ARG A 180 -7.26 -5.84 15.96
C ARG A 180 -7.55 -5.39 14.54
N LEU A 181 -7.28 -6.25 13.55
CA LEU A 181 -7.33 -5.90 12.14
C LEU A 181 -8.73 -5.46 11.69
N ARG A 182 -9.78 -6.18 12.11
CA ARG A 182 -11.16 -5.88 11.70
C ARG A 182 -11.64 -4.48 12.17
N PRO A 183 -11.56 -4.12 13.47
CA PRO A 183 -11.87 -2.76 13.91
C PRO A 183 -11.05 -1.67 13.20
N PHE A 184 -9.81 -1.97 12.84
CA PHE A 184 -8.95 -1.02 12.12
C PHE A 184 -9.43 -0.79 10.68
N VAL A 185 -9.77 -1.86 9.95
CA VAL A 185 -10.35 -1.77 8.60
C VAL A 185 -11.71 -1.08 8.61
N GLU A 186 -12.55 -1.35 9.61
CA GLU A 186 -13.83 -0.65 9.79
C GLU A 186 -13.64 0.86 10.00
N ALA A 187 -12.65 1.26 10.79
CA ALA A 187 -12.31 2.68 10.95
C ALA A 187 -11.85 3.33 9.64
N HIS A 188 -11.07 2.62 8.81
CA HIS A 188 -10.63 3.13 7.50
C HIS A 188 -11.79 3.28 6.53
N ARG A 189 -12.71 2.31 6.48
CA ARG A 189 -13.95 2.39 5.70
C ARG A 189 -14.78 3.60 6.13
N ALA A 190 -14.94 3.84 7.44
CA ALA A 190 -15.66 5.00 7.96
C ALA A 190 -14.99 6.34 7.58
N TYR A 191 -13.66 6.44 7.67
CA TYR A 191 -12.93 7.62 7.16
C TYR A 191 -13.12 7.82 5.66
N ALA A 192 -13.04 6.74 4.87
CA ALA A 192 -13.18 6.81 3.41
C ALA A 192 -14.57 7.30 3.02
N GLU A 193 -15.62 6.74 3.62
CA GLU A 193 -17.00 7.18 3.43
C GLU A 193 -17.17 8.66 3.82
N PHE A 194 -16.67 9.03 5.01
CA PHE A 194 -16.79 10.40 5.50
C PHE A 194 -16.12 11.41 4.55
N PHE A 195 -14.87 11.16 4.12
CA PHE A 195 -14.15 12.07 3.24
C PHE A 195 -14.77 12.14 1.86
N ARG A 196 -15.19 11.01 1.28
CA ARG A 196 -15.84 10.95 -0.03
C ARG A 196 -17.14 11.75 -0.04
N ASN A 197 -17.94 11.66 1.02
CA ASN A 197 -19.17 12.45 1.18
C ASN A 197 -18.86 13.93 1.44
N SER A 198 -17.94 14.22 2.36
CA SER A 198 -17.61 15.59 2.78
C SER A 198 -16.92 16.41 1.72
N LEU A 199 -16.26 15.77 0.74
CA LEU A 199 -15.57 16.41 -0.39
C LEU A 199 -16.27 16.12 -1.73
N ALA A 200 -17.51 15.61 -1.69
CA ALA A 200 -18.31 15.41 -2.89
C ALA A 200 -18.58 16.75 -3.61
N GLY A 201 -18.75 16.67 -4.93
CA GLY A 201 -19.05 17.80 -5.81
C GLY A 201 -17.84 18.63 -6.26
N LEU A 202 -16.64 18.37 -5.72
CA LEU A 202 -15.41 19.04 -6.18
C LEU A 202 -14.92 18.44 -7.49
N THR A 203 -14.74 19.28 -8.52
CA THR A 203 -14.10 18.89 -9.80
C THR A 203 -12.57 18.90 -9.73
N THR A 204 -12.04 19.42 -8.62
CA THR A 204 -10.61 19.57 -8.32
C THR A 204 -10.03 18.38 -7.55
N LEU A 205 -10.85 17.35 -7.33
CA LEU A 205 -10.48 16.10 -6.68
C LEU A 205 -11.09 14.94 -7.46
N SER A 206 -10.27 13.95 -7.83
CA SER A 206 -10.75 12.72 -8.47
C SER A 206 -10.43 11.52 -7.59
N TRP A 207 -11.45 10.90 -7.01
CA TRP A 207 -11.27 9.69 -6.20
C TRP A 207 -10.73 8.52 -7.02
N ILE A 208 -9.86 7.71 -6.41
CA ILE A 208 -9.51 6.41 -7.00
C ILE A 208 -10.74 5.49 -6.92
N ALA A 209 -11.04 4.81 -8.03
CA ALA A 209 -12.11 3.83 -8.07
C ALA A 209 -11.91 2.77 -6.98
N ALA A 210 -12.96 2.52 -6.20
CA ALA A 210 -12.94 1.61 -5.06
C ALA A 210 -14.16 0.69 -5.17
N PRO A 211 -13.98 -0.61 -5.47
CA PRO A 211 -15.10 -1.54 -5.52
C PRO A 211 -15.73 -1.75 -4.12
N PRO A 212 -17.01 -2.13 -4.04
CA PRO A 212 -17.61 -2.59 -2.78
C PRO A 212 -16.74 -3.68 -2.13
N GLY A 213 -16.58 -3.62 -0.81
CA GLY A 213 -15.69 -4.53 -0.07
C GLY A 213 -14.24 -4.04 0.08
N SER A 214 -13.88 -2.90 -0.51
CA SER A 214 -12.55 -2.27 -0.32
C SER A 214 -12.23 -2.03 1.15
N SER A 215 -10.99 -2.32 1.56
CA SER A 215 -10.52 -2.11 2.93
C SER A 215 -9.96 -0.71 3.18
N PHE A 216 -9.67 0.05 2.11
CA PHE A 216 -9.12 1.41 2.15
C PHE A 216 -7.86 1.52 3.02
N SER A 217 -6.81 0.73 2.73
CA SER A 217 -5.53 0.94 3.44
C SER A 217 -4.99 2.36 3.25
N HIS A 218 -5.32 2.96 2.12
CA HIS A 218 -5.03 4.35 1.80
C HIS A 218 -6.30 4.97 1.21
N ILE A 219 -6.63 6.18 1.65
CA ILE A 219 -7.75 6.96 1.10
C ILE A 219 -7.15 7.88 0.05
N ALA A 220 -6.93 7.31 -1.12
CA ALA A 220 -6.23 7.98 -2.21
C ALA A 220 -7.18 8.78 -3.10
N ALA A 221 -6.72 9.96 -3.53
CA ALA A 221 -7.37 10.78 -4.52
C ALA A 221 -6.34 11.50 -5.39
N ARG A 222 -6.70 11.82 -6.63
CA ARG A 222 -5.89 12.64 -7.52
C ARG A 222 -6.27 14.11 -7.40
N VAL A 223 -5.25 14.97 -7.46
CA VAL A 223 -5.34 16.43 -7.54
C VAL A 223 -4.47 16.92 -8.69
N ALA A 224 -4.76 18.11 -9.21
CA ALA A 224 -4.02 18.66 -10.35
C ALA A 224 -2.58 19.05 -9.96
N ASP A 225 -2.42 19.75 -8.83
CA ASP A 225 -1.12 20.10 -8.26
C ASP A 225 -0.96 19.45 -6.88
N LYS A 226 -0.35 18.26 -6.87
CA LYS A 226 -0.07 17.52 -5.63
C LYS A 226 0.78 18.35 -4.66
N ARG A 227 1.80 19.06 -5.16
CA ARG A 227 2.77 19.74 -4.30
C ARG A 227 2.13 20.90 -3.57
N ASP A 228 1.39 21.76 -4.29
CA ASP A 228 0.66 22.88 -3.69
C ASP A 228 -0.34 22.40 -2.63
N VAL A 229 -1.12 21.36 -2.93
CA VAL A 229 -2.11 20.81 -1.98
C VAL A 229 -1.42 20.28 -0.72
N MET A 230 -0.33 19.53 -0.86
CA MET A 230 0.44 19.00 0.28
C MET A 230 1.02 20.12 1.14
N ASP A 231 1.66 21.12 0.53
CA ASP A 231 2.31 22.23 1.23
C ASP A 231 1.28 23.10 1.98
N ARG A 232 0.14 23.40 1.34
CA ARG A 232 -0.94 24.19 1.96
C ARG A 232 -1.69 23.42 3.03
N ALA A 233 -1.90 22.12 2.86
CA ALA A 233 -2.51 21.28 3.89
C ALA A 233 -1.58 21.22 5.12
N HIS A 234 -0.28 21.04 4.90
CA HIS A 234 0.72 21.04 5.97
C HIS A 234 0.75 22.39 6.72
N ALA A 235 0.76 23.52 6.01
CA ALA A 235 0.67 24.85 6.60
C ALA A 235 -0.62 25.06 7.42
N ALA A 236 -1.69 24.35 7.09
CA ALA A 236 -2.96 24.35 7.81
C ALA A 236 -3.06 23.25 8.90
N GLY A 237 -1.96 22.57 9.23
CA GLY A 237 -1.91 21.52 10.26
C GLY A 237 -2.60 20.22 9.86
N VAL A 238 -2.69 19.92 8.56
CA VAL A 238 -3.19 18.66 8.00
C VAL A 238 -2.07 18.02 7.20
N GLN A 239 -1.50 16.94 7.72
CA GLN A 239 -0.49 16.19 7.01
C GLN A 239 -1.16 15.15 6.12
N LEU A 240 -1.03 15.34 4.82
CA LEU A 240 -1.39 14.36 3.83
C LEU A 240 -0.26 13.33 3.69
N GLY A 241 -0.62 12.11 3.33
CA GLY A 241 0.33 11.03 3.09
C GLY A 241 0.81 11.01 1.64
N GLU A 242 2.06 10.62 1.48
CA GLU A 242 2.67 10.27 0.20
C GLU A 242 2.67 8.75 0.06
N VAL A 243 2.11 8.23 -1.03
CA VAL A 243 2.06 6.78 -1.27
C VAL A 243 2.28 6.50 -2.75
N ILE A 244 3.21 5.60 -3.05
CA ILE A 244 3.53 5.15 -4.43
C ILE A 244 3.86 6.34 -5.33
N GLU A 245 4.87 7.10 -4.93
CA GLU A 245 5.32 8.32 -5.60
C GLU A 245 6.20 8.06 -6.83
N TYR A 246 6.27 6.80 -7.25
CA TYR A 246 7.09 6.35 -8.34
C TYR A 246 6.26 5.55 -9.34
N SER A 247 6.72 5.57 -10.59
CA SER A 247 6.30 4.63 -11.62
C SER A 247 7.49 3.71 -11.90
N ILE A 248 7.30 2.39 -11.79
CA ILE A 248 8.38 1.40 -11.96
C ILE A 248 9.15 1.60 -13.28
N PRO A 249 8.50 1.81 -14.44
CA PRO A 249 9.20 2.10 -15.68
C PRO A 249 10.16 3.29 -15.60
N GLU A 250 9.84 4.33 -14.82
CA GLU A 250 10.63 5.56 -14.71
C GLU A 250 11.87 5.42 -13.80
N MET A 251 11.84 4.44 -12.89
CA MET A 251 12.92 4.16 -11.95
C MET A 251 14.19 3.72 -12.68
N ALA A 252 15.33 4.30 -12.29
CA ALA A 252 16.62 4.05 -12.95
C ALA A 252 16.98 2.56 -13.02
N ALA A 253 16.69 1.80 -11.95
CA ALA A 253 16.97 0.37 -11.87
C ALA A 253 16.22 -0.49 -12.90
N TYR A 254 15.11 0.02 -13.46
CA TYR A 254 14.26 -0.68 -14.41
C TYR A 254 14.42 -0.20 -15.86
N ARG A 255 15.10 0.93 -16.10
CA ARG A 255 15.29 1.50 -17.45
C ARG A 255 15.98 0.55 -18.43
N SER A 256 16.95 -0.23 -17.95
CA SER A 256 17.68 -1.21 -18.78
C SER A 256 16.85 -2.44 -19.15
N ARG A 257 15.67 -2.63 -18.53
CA ARG A 257 14.79 -3.79 -18.76
C ARG A 257 13.76 -3.58 -19.87
N GLY A 258 13.90 -2.51 -20.67
CA GLY A 258 13.22 -2.37 -21.95
C GLY A 258 11.78 -1.87 -21.91
N SER A 259 11.30 -1.36 -20.77
CA SER A 259 9.98 -0.69 -20.73
C SER A 259 10.06 0.68 -21.41
N ASP A 260 9.39 0.86 -22.56
CA ASP A 260 9.14 2.19 -23.12
C ASP A 260 8.33 2.98 -22.09
N LEU A 261 8.91 4.08 -21.58
CA LEU A 261 8.26 4.94 -20.58
C LEU A 261 6.90 5.46 -21.07
N ARG A 262 6.72 5.59 -22.38
CA ARG A 262 5.48 6.03 -23.01
C ARG A 262 4.38 4.96 -22.98
N ALA A 263 4.71 3.71 -22.62
CA ALA A 263 3.75 2.62 -22.53
C ALA A 263 2.89 2.65 -21.25
N PHE A 264 3.28 3.45 -20.23
CA PHE A 264 2.58 3.47 -18.94
C PHE A 264 2.20 4.88 -18.44
N PRO A 265 1.55 5.72 -19.28
CA PRO A 265 1.25 7.11 -18.93
C PRO A 265 0.34 7.22 -17.71
N MET A 266 -0.54 6.24 -17.51
CA MET A 266 -1.43 6.16 -16.35
C MET A 266 -0.67 5.99 -15.05
N SER A 267 0.30 5.07 -15.01
CA SER A 267 1.12 4.84 -13.81
C SER A 267 1.89 6.10 -13.42
N ALA A 268 2.47 6.79 -14.40
CA ALA A 268 3.19 8.04 -14.19
C ALA A 268 2.28 9.20 -13.75
N ALA A 269 1.05 9.26 -14.27
CA ALA A 269 0.08 10.25 -13.81
C ALA A 269 -0.37 10.00 -12.36
N PHE A 270 -0.65 8.74 -12.00
CA PHE A 270 -1.02 8.38 -10.63
C PHE A 270 0.10 8.72 -9.64
N SER A 271 1.36 8.43 -9.93
CA SER A 271 2.47 8.71 -8.99
C SER A 271 2.66 10.19 -8.69
N ARG A 272 2.41 11.07 -9.68
CA ARG A 272 2.58 12.52 -9.56
C ARG A 272 1.39 13.25 -8.97
N GLN A 273 0.19 12.71 -9.13
CA GLN A 273 -1.05 13.43 -8.81
C GLN A 273 -1.79 12.87 -7.59
N THR A 274 -1.36 11.73 -7.04
CA THR A 274 -2.06 11.09 -5.92
C THR A 274 -1.63 11.67 -4.58
N ILE A 275 -2.63 12.07 -3.79
CA ILE A 275 -2.51 12.36 -2.36
C ILE A 275 -3.23 11.26 -1.57
N ASN A 276 -2.75 10.98 -0.34
CA ASN A 276 -3.42 10.10 0.60
C ASN A 276 -3.97 10.90 1.78
N LEU A 277 -5.26 10.75 2.06
CA LEU A 277 -5.89 11.45 3.19
C LEU A 277 -5.53 10.76 4.51
N PRO A 278 -5.25 11.53 5.59
CA PRO A 278 -4.81 10.99 6.86
C PRO A 278 -5.94 10.23 7.57
N VAL A 279 -5.56 9.11 8.16
CA VAL A 279 -6.42 8.22 8.94
C VAL A 279 -5.78 7.97 10.30
N ALA A 280 -6.60 7.86 11.33
CA ALA A 280 -6.15 7.44 12.67
C ALA A 280 -6.60 6.00 12.93
N GLY A 281 -5.98 5.33 13.91
CA GLY A 281 -6.31 3.94 14.22
C GLY A 281 -7.73 3.70 14.73
N ARG A 282 -8.46 4.77 15.07
CA ARG A 282 -9.92 4.75 15.32
C ARG A 282 -10.56 5.91 14.57
N PHE A 283 -11.80 5.69 14.13
CA PHE A 283 -12.58 6.76 13.52
C PHE A 283 -12.89 7.85 14.54
N ASN A 284 -12.56 9.09 14.20
CA ASN A 284 -12.83 10.28 15.00
C ASN A 284 -13.45 11.34 14.10
N VAL A 285 -14.75 11.52 14.21
CA VAL A 285 -15.54 12.43 13.37
C VAL A 285 -15.04 13.87 13.46
N LYS A 286 -14.71 14.38 14.66
CA LYS A 286 -14.23 15.77 14.84
C LYS A 286 -12.92 16.01 14.11
N ASN A 287 -12.01 15.04 14.15
CA ASN A 287 -10.76 15.14 13.40
C ASN A 287 -11.01 15.04 11.89
N ALA A 288 -11.88 14.13 11.45
CA ALA A 288 -12.25 14.00 10.04
C ALA A 288 -12.90 15.28 9.49
N GLU A 289 -13.82 15.91 10.24
CA GLU A 289 -14.44 17.19 9.91
C GLU A 289 -13.41 18.31 9.77
N ARG A 290 -12.47 18.41 10.73
CA ARG A 290 -11.37 19.39 10.67
C ARG A 290 -10.55 19.22 9.38
N ILE A 291 -10.15 17.98 9.08
CA ILE A 291 -9.38 17.65 7.88
C ILE A 291 -10.17 17.99 6.62
N ALA A 292 -11.43 17.55 6.52
CA ALA A 292 -12.28 17.78 5.36
C ALA A 292 -12.52 19.28 5.12
N LYS A 293 -12.75 20.07 6.18
CA LYS A 293 -12.91 21.53 6.07
C LYS A 293 -11.68 22.23 5.52
N VAL A 294 -10.49 21.86 6.01
CA VAL A 294 -9.21 22.39 5.52
C VAL A 294 -9.01 22.00 4.06
N LEU A 295 -9.19 20.72 3.72
CA LEU A 295 -8.99 20.23 2.35
C LEU A 295 -9.97 20.85 1.38
N ARG A 296 -11.26 20.98 1.73
CA ARG A 296 -12.26 21.63 0.88
C ARG A 296 -11.85 23.05 0.50
N LYS A 297 -11.42 23.86 1.48
CA LYS A 297 -10.95 25.24 1.23
C LYS A 297 -9.74 25.29 0.28
N ILE A 298 -8.82 24.35 0.39
CA ILE A 298 -7.64 24.28 -0.47
C ILE A 298 -8.03 23.83 -1.87
N LEU A 299 -8.82 22.75 -1.97
CA LEU A 299 -9.24 22.12 -3.21
C LEU A 299 -10.17 23.00 -4.04
N GLU A 300 -11.02 23.83 -3.43
CA GLU A 300 -11.86 24.80 -4.16
C GLU A 300 -11.04 25.86 -4.92
N GLN A 301 -9.75 26.01 -4.58
CA GLN A 301 -8.82 26.95 -5.22
C GLN A 301 -7.85 26.25 -6.17
N GLN A 302 -7.95 24.93 -6.32
CA GLN A 302 -7.13 24.16 -7.25
C GLN A 302 -7.73 24.20 -8.66
N PRO A 303 -6.91 23.98 -9.71
CA PRO A 303 -7.45 23.70 -11.03
C PRO A 303 -8.18 22.34 -11.04
N PRO A 304 -9.16 22.15 -11.94
CA PRO A 304 -9.82 20.86 -12.12
C PRO A 304 -8.82 19.75 -12.43
N VAL A 305 -9.09 18.54 -11.94
CA VAL A 305 -8.22 17.39 -12.22
C VAL A 305 -8.43 16.95 -13.67
N THR A 306 -7.33 16.80 -14.41
CA THR A 306 -7.39 16.27 -15.76
C THR A 306 -7.94 14.84 -15.73
N ALA A 307 -9.03 14.62 -16.48
CA ALA A 307 -9.54 13.28 -16.72
C ALA A 307 -8.43 12.46 -17.39
N LEU A 308 -8.16 11.27 -16.86
CA LEU A 308 -7.31 10.31 -17.55
C LEU A 308 -8.19 9.43 -18.43
N PRO A 309 -7.67 8.95 -19.58
CA PRO A 309 -8.37 7.96 -20.37
C PRO A 309 -8.68 6.71 -19.52
N ASN A 310 -9.86 6.15 -19.75
CA ASN A 310 -10.31 4.92 -19.10
C ASN A 310 -9.48 3.72 -19.53
#